data_AF-A0A837FHZ2-F1
#
_entry.id   AF-A0A837FHZ2-F1
#
_cell.length_a   1.000
_cell.length_b   1.000
_cell.length_c   1.000
_cell.angle_alpha   90.00
_cell.angle_beta   90.00
_cell.angle_gamma   90.00
#
_symmetry.space_group_name_H-M   'P 1'
#
loop_
_entity.id
_entity.type
_entity.pdbx_description
1 polymer ?
#
loop_
_entity_poly.entity_id
_entity_poly.type
_entity_poly.pdbx_seq_one_letter_code
_entity_poly.pdbx_strand_id
1 'polypeptide(L)'
;MLFSFISICYVLSSAFSASLFLQLSNMDLSSSPWLEFTWKLSSFFVLIFFILQLTTYVIFIVTADHAKGYRLFTIFGALILTSLIVLFVSSRPDVVAYYVLKYSTGSEWRSDFTCENEKISRPNERYFGYNTDKYTAYFFNRNGKWGFDEITCVKNSQEGKGYTVKNVSTENIPHWVK
;
A
#
# COMPACT_ATOMS: atom_id res chain seq x y z
N MET A 1 10.65 -27.50 6.91
CA MET A 1 10.00 -27.14 5.63
C MET A 1 9.08 -25.92 5.75
N LEU A 2 8.15 -25.85 6.71
CA LEU A 2 7.22 -24.71 6.87
C LEU A 2 7.92 -23.34 6.99
N PHE A 3 8.95 -23.24 7.82
CA PHE A 3 9.74 -22.00 7.96
C PHE A 3 10.41 -21.56 6.65
N SER A 4 10.92 -22.51 5.86
CA SER A 4 11.54 -22.21 4.56
C SER A 4 10.53 -21.71 3.54
N PHE A 5 9.31 -22.28 3.53
CA PHE A 5 8.22 -21.81 2.67
C PHE A 5 7.76 -20.39 3.02
N ILE A 6 7.61 -20.10 4.32
CA ILE A 6 7.25 -18.74 4.80
C ILE A 6 8.32 -17.72 4.41
N SER A 7 9.61 -18.06 4.53
CA SER A 7 10.71 -17.18 4.12
C SER A 7 10.72 -16.91 2.61
N ILE A 8 10.47 -17.92 1.77
CA ILE A 8 10.37 -17.74 0.31
C ILE A 8 9.19 -16.82 -0.03
N CYS A 9 8.03 -17.06 0.59
CA CYS A 9 6.83 -16.23 0.42
C CYS A 9 7.11 -14.77 0.78
N TYR A 10 7.80 -14.54 1.89
CA TYR A 10 8.19 -13.20 2.33
C TYR A 10 9.14 -12.51 1.35
N VAL A 11 10.17 -13.19 0.85
CA VAL A 11 11.13 -12.59 -0.10
C VAL A 11 10.42 -12.20 -1.39
N LEU A 12 9.58 -13.07 -1.94
CA LEU A 12 8.81 -12.79 -3.16
C LEU A 12 7.84 -11.63 -2.96
N SER A 13 7.05 -11.65 -1.88
CA SER A 13 6.09 -10.57 -1.60
C SER A 13 6.80 -9.24 -1.35
N SER A 14 7.94 -9.26 -0.63
CA SER A 14 8.76 -8.09 -0.35
C SER A 14 9.33 -7.47 -1.62
N ALA A 15 9.90 -8.28 -2.51
CA ALA A 15 10.48 -7.80 -3.77
C ALA A 15 9.40 -7.22 -4.71
N PHE A 16 8.27 -7.91 -4.84
CA PHE A 16 7.13 -7.43 -5.62
C PHE A 16 6.58 -6.10 -5.06
N SER A 17 6.39 -6.05 -3.74
CA SER A 17 5.90 -4.87 -3.01
C SER A 17 6.80 -3.65 -3.19
N ALA A 18 8.12 -3.83 -3.09
CA ALA A 18 9.10 -2.76 -3.29
C ALA A 18 9.07 -2.23 -4.73
N SER A 19 9.01 -3.13 -5.73
CA SER A 19 8.92 -2.75 -7.15
C SER A 19 7.66 -1.92 -7.44
N LEU A 20 6.51 -2.38 -6.94
CA LEU A 20 5.24 -1.69 -7.15
C LEU A 20 5.21 -0.31 -6.47
N PHE A 21 5.78 -0.20 -5.27
CA PHE A 21 5.89 1.10 -4.59
C PHE A 21 6.79 2.07 -5.35
N LEU A 22 7.93 1.60 -5.85
CA LEU A 22 8.88 2.43 -6.59
C LEU A 22 8.23 3.04 -7.85
N GLN A 23 7.37 2.27 -8.52
CA GLN A 23 6.59 2.76 -9.65
C GLN A 23 5.57 3.85 -9.25
N LEU A 24 5.00 3.77 -8.04
CA LEU A 24 3.98 4.72 -7.57
C LEU A 24 4.59 6.02 -7.02
N SER A 25 5.67 5.95 -6.27
CA SER A 25 6.20 7.07 -5.49
C SER A 25 7.49 7.66 -6.04
N ASN A 26 8.20 6.96 -6.94
CA ASN A 26 9.55 7.29 -7.39
C ASN A 26 10.57 7.45 -6.22
N MET A 27 10.26 6.82 -5.08
CA MET A 27 11.03 6.86 -3.85
C MET A 27 11.40 5.43 -3.43
N ASP A 28 12.61 5.26 -2.91
CA ASP A 28 13.03 3.99 -2.32
C ASP A 28 12.25 3.71 -1.04
N LEU A 29 11.54 2.58 -1.03
CA LEU A 29 10.70 2.16 0.09
C LEU A 29 11.48 2.07 1.41
N SER A 30 12.75 1.66 1.35
CA SER A 30 13.66 1.52 2.51
C SER A 30 13.95 2.83 3.23
N SER A 31 13.69 3.97 2.58
CA SER A 31 13.89 5.28 3.20
C SER A 31 12.86 5.57 4.30
N SER A 32 11.72 4.87 4.31
CA SER A 32 10.60 5.11 5.24
C SER A 32 10.27 3.81 5.99
N PRO A 33 10.89 3.53 7.17
CA PRO A 33 10.79 2.22 7.81
C PRO A 33 9.37 1.76 8.17
N TRP A 34 8.49 2.67 8.59
CA TRP A 34 7.12 2.32 8.95
C TRP A 34 6.26 2.04 7.71
N LEU A 35 6.45 2.85 6.67
CA LEU A 35 5.88 2.61 5.35
C LEU A 35 6.35 1.29 4.76
N GLU A 36 7.65 0.99 4.79
CA GLU A 36 8.22 -0.26 4.32
C GLU A 36 7.58 -1.46 5.03
N PHE A 37 7.53 -1.41 6.35
CA PHE A 37 6.97 -2.48 7.16
C PHE A 37 5.50 -2.74 6.80
N THR A 38 4.66 -1.71 6.86
CA THR A 38 3.21 -1.83 6.61
C THR A 38 2.88 -2.24 5.18
N TRP A 39 3.63 -1.72 4.20
CA TRP A 39 3.44 -2.03 2.79
C TRP A 39 3.81 -3.49 2.44
N LYS A 40 4.97 -3.95 2.94
CA LYS A 40 5.40 -5.35 2.78
C LYS A 40 4.50 -6.31 3.55
N LEU A 41 4.08 -5.94 4.75
CA LEU A 41 3.16 -6.72 5.57
C LEU A 41 1.80 -6.91 4.87
N SER A 42 1.25 -5.84 4.29
CA SER A 42 0.02 -5.91 3.50
C SER A 42 0.16 -6.91 2.35
N SER A 43 1.23 -6.78 1.55
CA SER A 43 1.51 -7.66 0.41
C SER A 43 1.68 -9.12 0.84
N PHE A 44 2.31 -9.36 1.99
CA PHE A 44 2.48 -10.70 2.56
C PHE A 44 1.14 -11.32 2.98
N PHE A 45 0.25 -10.55 3.62
CA PHE A 45 -1.10 -11.03 3.96
C PHE A 45 -1.91 -11.40 2.73
N VAL A 46 -1.85 -10.59 1.66
CA VAL A 46 -2.51 -10.92 0.38
C VAL A 46 -2.05 -12.30 -0.11
N LEU A 47 -0.73 -12.52 -0.17
CA LEU A 47 -0.17 -13.79 -0.61
C LEU A 47 -0.58 -14.97 0.29
N ILE A 48 -0.61 -14.78 1.61
CA ILE A 48 -1.11 -15.80 2.55
C ILE A 48 -2.58 -16.13 2.27
N PHE A 49 -3.44 -15.13 2.06
CA PHE A 49 -4.85 -15.39 1.77
C PHE A 49 -5.05 -16.15 0.46
N PHE A 50 -4.24 -15.87 -0.56
CA PHE A 50 -4.22 -16.65 -1.80
C PHE A 50 -3.82 -18.12 -1.55
N ILE A 51 -2.77 -18.37 -0.77
CA ILE A 51 -2.33 -19.73 -0.44
C ILE A 51 -3.37 -20.46 0.43
N LEU A 52 -3.97 -19.75 1.40
CA LEU A 52 -5.00 -20.29 2.27
C LEU A 52 -6.26 -20.66 1.47
N GLN A 53 -6.64 -19.85 0.48
CA GLN A 53 -7.72 -20.15 -0.45
C GLN A 53 -7.45 -21.42 -1.27
N LEU A 54 -6.24 -21.57 -1.81
CA LEU A 54 -5.86 -22.80 -2.53
C LEU A 54 -5.87 -24.02 -1.60
N THR A 55 -5.36 -23.87 -0.39
CA THR A 55 -5.31 -24.95 0.60
C THR A 55 -6.70 -25.39 1.04
N THR A 56 -7.58 -24.44 1.34
CA THR A 56 -8.98 -24.73 1.71
C THR A 56 -9.76 -25.36 0.57
N TYR A 57 -9.50 -24.97 -0.67
CA TYR A 57 -10.07 -25.61 -1.86
C TYR A 57 -9.63 -27.06 -2.02
N VAL A 58 -8.33 -27.36 -1.88
CA VAL A 58 -7.82 -28.74 -1.94
C VAL A 58 -8.41 -29.58 -0.81
N ILE A 59 -8.46 -29.05 0.42
CA ILE A 59 -9.08 -29.74 1.56
C ILE A 59 -10.55 -30.03 1.28
N PHE A 60 -11.29 -29.06 0.72
CA PHE A 60 -12.69 -29.25 0.35
C PHE A 60 -12.86 -30.40 -0.63
N ILE A 61 -12.10 -30.45 -1.73
CA ILE A 61 -12.19 -31.55 -2.70
C ILE A 61 -11.91 -32.91 -2.06
N VAL A 62 -10.83 -33.03 -1.29
CA VAL A 62 -10.41 -34.32 -0.71
C VAL A 62 -11.40 -34.81 0.36
N THR A 63 -12.05 -33.89 1.08
CA THR A 63 -12.94 -34.25 2.18
C THR A 63 -14.42 -34.24 1.80
N ALA A 64 -14.80 -33.70 0.63
CA ALA A 64 -16.18 -33.58 0.20
C ALA A 64 -16.93 -34.92 0.21
N ASP A 65 -16.27 -35.99 -0.24
CA ASP A 65 -16.89 -37.33 -0.35
C ASP A 65 -16.96 -38.09 1.00
N HIS A 66 -16.23 -37.62 2.01
CA HIS A 66 -16.05 -38.35 3.28
C HIS A 66 -16.51 -37.57 4.52
N ALA A 67 -16.77 -36.26 4.40
CA ALA A 67 -17.11 -35.40 5.53
C ALA A 67 -18.61 -35.43 5.83
N LYS A 68 -18.95 -35.65 7.12
CA LYS A 68 -20.35 -35.58 7.60
C LYS A 68 -20.77 -34.12 7.80
N GLY A 69 -21.95 -33.76 7.29
CA GLY A 69 -22.73 -32.55 7.53
C GLY A 69 -21.97 -31.34 8.08
N TYR A 70 -21.90 -31.21 9.41
CA TYR A 70 -21.30 -30.05 10.09
C TYR A 70 -19.86 -29.74 9.64
N ARG A 71 -19.04 -30.76 9.40
CA ARG A 71 -17.63 -30.60 9.04
C ARG A 71 -17.48 -30.12 7.59
N LEU A 72 -18.39 -30.55 6.71
CA LEU A 72 -18.49 -30.07 5.34
C LEU A 72 -18.91 -28.60 5.30
N PHE A 73 -19.92 -28.22 6.11
CA PHE A 73 -20.38 -26.83 6.21
C PHE A 73 -19.28 -25.88 6.72
N THR A 74 -18.47 -26.30 7.70
CA THR A 74 -17.34 -25.48 8.17
C THR A 74 -16.30 -25.25 7.08
N ILE A 75 -15.90 -26.30 6.35
CA ILE A 75 -14.89 -26.19 5.28
C ILE A 75 -15.41 -25.35 4.13
N PHE A 76 -16.67 -25.56 3.73
CA PHE A 76 -17.31 -24.77 2.69
C PHE A 76 -17.46 -23.29 3.08
N GLY A 77 -17.84 -23.01 4.33
CA GLY A 77 -17.89 -21.65 4.86
C GLY A 77 -16.52 -20.98 4.88
N ALA A 78 -15.47 -21.71 5.28
CA ALA A 78 -14.10 -21.20 5.22
C ALA A 78 -13.69 -20.88 3.78
N LEU A 79 -13.98 -21.77 2.83
CA LEU A 79 -13.69 -21.58 1.40
C LEU A 79 -14.41 -20.34 0.84
N ILE A 80 -15.70 -20.15 1.14
CA ILE A 80 -16.43 -18.96 0.70
C ILE A 80 -15.80 -17.69 1.27
N LEU A 81 -15.50 -17.69 2.58
CA LEU A 81 -14.91 -16.53 3.23
C LEU A 81 -13.55 -16.16 2.62
N THR A 82 -12.66 -17.14 2.45
CA THR A 82 -11.35 -16.89 1.84
C THR A 82 -11.48 -16.47 0.37
N SER A 83 -12.47 -16.99 -0.36
CA SER A 83 -12.77 -16.59 -1.74
C SER A 83 -13.17 -15.12 -1.80
N LEU A 84 -14.08 -14.69 -0.92
CA LEU A 84 -14.55 -13.31 -0.86
C LEU A 84 -13.42 -12.34 -0.51
N ILE A 85 -12.55 -12.72 0.44
CA ILE A 85 -11.37 -11.91 0.81
C ILE A 85 -10.43 -11.75 -0.39
N VAL A 86 -10.08 -12.85 -1.07
CA VAL A 86 -9.17 -12.82 -2.23
C VAL A 86 -9.79 -12.02 -3.38
N LEU A 87 -11.08 -12.19 -3.65
CA LEU A 87 -11.81 -11.42 -4.66
C LEU A 87 -11.81 -9.93 -4.34
N PHE A 88 -12.06 -9.55 -3.09
CA PHE A 88 -12.05 -8.16 -2.65
C PHE A 88 -10.69 -7.51 -2.88
N VAL A 89 -9.62 -8.16 -2.40
CA VAL A 89 -8.25 -7.65 -2.53
C VAL A 89 -7.82 -7.55 -4.00
N SER A 90 -8.17 -8.55 -4.82
CA SER A 90 -7.76 -8.60 -6.23
C SER A 90 -8.53 -7.62 -7.11
N SER A 91 -9.82 -7.40 -6.82
CA SER A 91 -10.65 -6.48 -7.60
C SER A 91 -10.43 -5.02 -7.23
N ARG A 92 -9.91 -4.74 -6.03
CA ARG A 92 -9.76 -3.38 -5.50
C ARG A 92 -8.40 -3.14 -4.82
N PRO A 93 -7.27 -3.34 -5.53
CA PRO A 93 -5.94 -3.08 -4.98
C PRO A 93 -5.73 -1.60 -4.62
N ASP A 94 -6.41 -0.69 -5.31
CA ASP A 94 -6.42 0.76 -5.06
C ASP A 94 -6.95 1.11 -3.66
N VAL A 95 -7.97 0.39 -3.18
CA VAL A 95 -8.55 0.60 -1.83
C VAL A 95 -7.53 0.21 -0.76
N VAL A 96 -6.92 -0.96 -0.91
CA VAL A 96 -5.93 -1.47 0.02
C VAL A 96 -4.73 -0.52 0.06
N ALA A 97 -4.24 -0.12 -1.11
CA ALA A 97 -3.13 0.82 -1.22
C ALA A 97 -3.43 2.16 -0.54
N TYR A 98 -4.60 2.75 -0.82
CA TYR A 98 -5.01 4.01 -0.19
C TYR A 98 -4.96 3.95 1.34
N TYR A 99 -5.54 2.90 1.95
CA TYR A 99 -5.58 2.78 3.41
C TYR A 99 -4.20 2.54 4.01
N VAL A 100 -3.41 1.63 3.42
CA VAL A 100 -2.06 1.32 3.91
C VAL A 100 -1.16 2.55 3.82
N LEU A 101 -1.19 3.26 2.68
CA LEU A 101 -0.40 4.47 2.47
C LEU A 101 -0.87 5.63 3.35
N LYS A 102 -2.18 5.86 3.49
CA LYS A 102 -2.71 6.90 4.38
C LYS A 102 -2.33 6.66 5.84
N TYR A 103 -2.42 5.41 6.31
CA TYR A 103 -2.05 5.07 7.67
C TYR A 103 -0.54 5.22 7.92
N SER A 104 0.28 4.67 7.04
CA SER A 104 1.73 4.69 7.18
C SER A 104 2.33 6.09 7.07
N THR A 105 1.96 6.84 6.03
CA THR A 105 2.40 8.23 5.85
C THR A 105 1.84 9.13 6.96
N GLY A 106 0.63 8.88 7.46
CA GLY A 106 0.07 9.64 8.58
C GLY A 106 0.84 9.47 9.89
N SER A 107 1.53 8.34 10.08
CA SER A 107 2.32 8.04 11.28
C SER A 107 3.77 8.50 11.17
N GLU A 108 4.38 8.41 9.99
CA GLU A 108 5.82 8.64 9.81
C GLU A 108 6.14 9.98 9.13
N TRP A 109 5.33 10.40 8.17
CA TRP A 109 5.63 11.55 7.33
C TRP A 109 5.15 12.86 7.96
N ARG A 110 5.80 13.96 7.57
CA ARG A 110 5.52 15.29 8.12
C ARG A 110 4.27 15.91 7.49
N SER A 111 3.62 16.81 8.22
CA SER A 111 2.52 17.64 7.73
C SER A 111 2.96 18.84 6.89
N ASP A 112 4.26 19.12 6.90
CA ASP A 112 4.87 20.29 6.30
C ASP A 112 6.25 19.96 5.75
N PHE A 113 6.65 20.72 4.73
CA PHE A 113 8.02 20.75 4.23
C PHE A 113 8.52 22.20 4.24
N THR A 114 9.85 22.37 4.19
CA THR A 114 10.47 23.69 4.25
C THR A 114 11.30 23.91 2.99
N CYS A 115 11.04 24.97 2.23
CA CYS A 115 11.93 25.45 1.17
C CYS A 115 12.38 26.88 1.52
N GLU A 116 13.67 27.19 1.43
CA GLU A 116 14.21 28.55 1.66
C GLU A 116 13.70 29.25 2.94
N ASN A 117 13.53 28.48 4.03
CA ASN A 117 12.95 28.88 5.33
C ASN A 117 11.44 29.12 5.38
N GLU A 118 10.71 28.98 4.28
CA GLU A 118 9.25 28.98 4.28
C GLU A 118 8.71 27.57 4.56
N LYS A 119 7.87 27.45 5.60
CA LYS A 119 7.13 26.23 5.90
C LYS A 119 5.83 26.20 5.09
N ILE A 120 5.68 25.19 4.26
CA ILE A 120 4.51 24.98 3.42
C ILE A 120 3.78 23.73 3.94
N SER A 121 2.50 23.89 4.27
CA SER A 121 1.65 22.80 4.74
C SER A 121 0.33 22.80 3.99
N ARG A 122 -0.19 21.59 3.74
CA ARG A 122 -1.52 21.38 3.15
C ARG A 122 -2.21 20.27 3.93
N PRO A 123 -3.52 20.42 4.25
CA PRO A 123 -4.20 19.54 5.19
C PRO A 123 -4.32 18.08 4.71
N ASN A 124 -4.37 17.85 3.40
CA ASN A 124 -4.57 16.52 2.80
C ASN A 124 -3.28 15.93 2.20
N GLU A 125 -2.12 16.41 2.64
CA GLU A 125 -0.82 16.02 2.11
C GLU A 125 0.14 15.67 3.24
N ARG A 126 1.02 14.72 2.97
CA ARG A 126 2.11 14.30 3.86
C ARG A 126 3.40 14.31 3.08
N TYR A 127 4.49 14.71 3.73
CA TYR A 127 5.77 14.95 3.07
C TYR A 127 6.88 14.12 3.70
N PHE A 128 7.64 13.46 2.84
CA PHE A 128 8.84 12.73 3.17
C PHE A 128 10.09 13.48 2.66
N GLY A 129 11.11 13.54 3.51
CA GLY A 129 12.30 14.36 3.31
C GLY A 129 12.46 15.38 4.45
N TYR A 130 13.69 15.71 4.81
CA TYR A 130 13.99 16.71 5.84
C TYR A 130 15.18 17.56 5.43
N ASN A 131 14.96 18.86 5.29
CA ASN A 131 15.97 19.83 4.85
C ASN A 131 16.70 19.39 3.57
N THR A 132 15.92 18.89 2.61
CA THR A 132 16.42 18.38 1.32
C THR A 132 15.91 19.27 0.18
N ASP A 133 16.63 19.27 -0.94
CA ASP A 133 16.17 20.00 -2.14
C ASP A 133 15.01 19.26 -2.84
N LYS A 134 14.76 17.99 -2.50
CA LYS A 134 13.71 17.14 -3.06
C LYS A 134 12.89 16.46 -1.94
N TYR A 135 11.58 16.55 -2.04
CA TYR A 135 10.61 15.93 -1.15
C TYR A 135 9.67 15.01 -1.93
N THR A 136 9.22 13.94 -1.29
CA THR A 136 8.13 13.10 -1.81
C THR A 136 6.85 13.46 -1.06
N ALA A 137 5.79 13.80 -1.77
CA ALA A 137 4.52 14.20 -1.19
C ALA A 137 3.45 13.15 -1.50
N TYR A 138 2.78 12.65 -0.47
CA TYR A 138 1.61 11.80 -0.59
C TYR A 138 0.36 12.64 -0.36
N PHE A 139 -0.51 12.74 -1.36
CA PHE A 139 -1.81 13.40 -1.21
C PHE A 139 -2.92 12.36 -1.14
N PHE A 140 -3.81 12.48 -0.16
CA PHE A 140 -4.90 11.51 0.06
C PHE A 140 -6.30 12.09 -0.17
N ASN A 141 -6.40 13.39 -0.49
CA ASN A 141 -7.65 14.00 -0.93
C ASN A 141 -7.42 15.30 -1.71
N ARG A 142 -7.08 15.16 -2.99
CA ARG A 142 -7.01 16.27 -3.96
C ARG A 142 -8.03 16.02 -5.06
N ASN A 143 -9.17 16.73 -5.02
CA ASN A 143 -10.29 16.57 -5.95
C ASN A 143 -10.82 15.13 -6.06
N GLY A 144 -10.90 14.41 -4.93
CA GLY A 144 -11.34 13.01 -4.93
C GLY A 144 -10.31 12.03 -5.48
N LYS A 145 -9.03 12.41 -5.53
CA LYS A 145 -7.90 11.58 -5.95
C LYS A 145 -6.83 11.49 -4.87
N TRP A 146 -6.04 10.42 -4.92
CA TRP A 146 -4.87 10.19 -4.08
C TRP A 146 -3.67 9.82 -4.94
N GLY A 147 -2.44 9.95 -4.42
CA GLY A 147 -1.25 9.62 -5.20
C GLY A 147 0.01 10.28 -4.64
N PHE A 148 1.04 10.34 -5.48
CA PHE A 148 2.34 10.90 -5.13
C PHE A 148 2.73 12.04 -6.07
N ASP A 149 3.28 13.09 -5.48
CA ASP A 149 4.00 14.15 -6.16
C ASP A 149 5.46 14.17 -5.70
N GLU A 150 6.33 14.59 -6.59
CA GLU A 150 7.71 14.94 -6.30
C GLU A 150 7.81 16.47 -6.23
N ILE A 151 8.31 16.99 -5.11
CA ILE A 151 8.48 18.43 -4.89
C ILE A 151 9.98 18.72 -4.91
N THR A 152 10.41 19.69 -5.71
CA THR A 152 11.81 20.13 -5.76
C THR A 152 11.90 21.61 -5.43
N CYS A 153 12.65 21.97 -4.38
CA CYS A 153 12.91 23.37 -4.04
C CYS A 153 13.83 23.99 -5.10
N VAL A 154 13.49 25.18 -5.59
CA VAL A 154 14.30 25.91 -6.57
C VAL A 154 14.93 27.10 -5.86
N LYS A 155 16.27 27.11 -5.81
CA LYS A 155 17.01 28.22 -5.21
C LYS A 155 17.01 29.42 -6.18
N ASN A 156 16.60 30.60 -5.71
CA ASN A 156 16.47 31.85 -6.50
C ASN A 156 15.37 31.88 -7.56
N SER A 157 14.11 31.58 -7.18
CA SER A 157 12.97 31.81 -8.08
C SER A 157 12.63 33.31 -8.15
N GLN A 158 12.93 33.96 -9.28
CA GLN A 158 12.64 35.39 -9.49
C GLN A 158 11.16 35.65 -9.82
N GLU A 159 10.39 34.63 -10.20
CA GLU A 159 8.96 34.74 -10.53
C GLU A 159 8.22 33.45 -10.10
N GLY A 160 7.68 33.42 -8.87
CA GLY A 160 6.78 32.37 -8.40
C GLY A 160 7.38 31.39 -7.40
N LYS A 161 6.50 30.68 -6.69
CA LYS A 161 6.75 29.78 -5.54
C LYS A 161 8.13 29.09 -5.62
N GLY A 162 8.93 29.17 -4.55
CA GLY A 162 10.30 28.61 -4.46
C GLY A 162 10.42 27.08 -4.53
N TYR A 163 9.44 26.42 -5.15
CA TYR A 163 9.38 24.98 -5.36
C TYR A 163 8.59 24.63 -6.63
N THR A 164 8.97 23.52 -7.26
CA THR A 164 8.25 22.90 -8.37
C THR A 164 7.59 21.61 -7.89
N VAL A 165 6.46 21.25 -8.50
CA VAL A 165 5.70 20.02 -8.19
C VAL A 165 5.55 19.21 -9.47
N LYS A 166 6.01 17.97 -9.46
CA LYS A 166 5.86 17.01 -10.55
C LYS A 166 4.98 15.87 -10.10
N ASN A 167 3.89 15.60 -10.82
CA ASN A 167 3.05 14.45 -10.51
C ASN A 167 3.78 13.15 -10.87
N VAL A 168 3.81 12.20 -9.93
CA VAL A 168 4.40 10.87 -10.13
C VAL A 168 3.30 9.88 -10.45
N SER A 169 2.27 9.83 -9.60
CA SER A 169 1.12 8.96 -9.79
C SER A 169 -0.14 9.60 -9.24
N THR A 170 -1.28 9.25 -9.84
CA THR A 170 -2.59 9.70 -9.39
C THR A 170 -3.62 8.61 -9.62
N GLU A 171 -4.38 8.30 -8.57
CA GLU A 171 -5.45 7.33 -8.56
C GLU A 171 -6.74 7.96 -8.03
N ASN A 172 -7.88 7.42 -8.44
CA ASN A 172 -9.17 7.89 -7.92
C ASN A 172 -9.38 7.37 -6.49
N ILE A 173 -9.94 8.20 -5.60
CA ILE A 173 -10.38 7.73 -4.29
C ILE A 173 -11.55 6.77 -4.50
N PRO A 174 -11.49 5.56 -3.93
CA PRO A 174 -12.59 4.62 -3.99
C PRO A 174 -13.90 5.26 -3.52
N HIS A 175 -14.98 5.02 -4.26
CA HIS A 175 -16.28 5.66 -3.99
C HIS A 175 -16.85 5.38 -2.59
N TRP A 176 -16.37 4.32 -1.92
CA TRP A 176 -16.80 3.87 -0.60
C TRP A 176 -16.00 4.51 0.55
N VAL A 177 -14.96 5.28 0.20
CA VAL A 177 -14.02 5.90 1.14
C VAL A 177 -14.23 7.41 1.25
N LYS A 178 -14.98 8.00 0.31
CA LYS A 178 -15.50 9.36 0.40
C LYS A 178 -16.58 9.45 1.45
#